data_AF-A0A3D3F7M2-F1
#
_entry.id   AF-A0A3D3F7M2-F1
#
_cell.length_a   1.000
_cell.length_b   1.000
_cell.length_c   1.000
_cell.angle_alpha   90.00
_cell.angle_beta   90.00
_cell.angle_gamma   90.00
#
_symmetry.space_group_name_H-M   'P 1'
#
loop_
_entity.id
_entity.type
_entity.pdbx_description
1 polymer ?
#
loop_
_entity_poly.entity_id
_entity_poly.type
_entity_poly.pdbx_seq_one_letter_code
_entity_poly.pdbx_strand_id
1 'polypeptide(L)'
;MDISKNNVWKTLASFFMVLFAMPLGHALMIMMENWMTPTAMHYAAFTMGTVGLVMVIIGVFAQGDTRQTLWGLFGGLLFWTGWIEFILMYYARRYGVQPEMVNGEVVTKPEYLLFPATFGFWAMFMLLYLFSAKTGCNFFNWCQKVFFGNKKNAIVVRPMTRHTSIVTFMELNMILWTSYLLLMFCYDSHFLGDHHPVTFLVGLGCFIGAIFMFIRQLKISSWGANIRFSIATVIVFWVPVEI
;
A
#
# COMPACT_ATOMS: atom_id res chain seq x y z
N MET A 1 -28.25 16.07 4.92
CA MET A 1 -26.84 15.88 4.48
C MET A 1 -26.90 15.29 3.08
N ASP A 2 -26.67 16.09 2.04
CA ASP A 2 -27.00 15.70 0.66
C ASP A 2 -25.80 15.01 -0.02
N ILE A 3 -25.85 13.69 -0.11
CA ILE A 3 -24.89 12.90 -0.89
C ILE A 3 -25.44 12.79 -2.31
N SER A 4 -24.81 13.46 -3.28
CA SER A 4 -25.19 13.33 -4.69
C SER A 4 -25.01 11.89 -5.16
N LYS A 5 -26.01 11.32 -5.85
CA LYS A 5 -25.93 9.98 -6.48
C LYS A 5 -24.67 9.80 -7.34
N ASN A 6 -24.20 10.87 -7.97
CA ASN A 6 -22.99 10.86 -8.80
C ASN A 6 -21.71 10.61 -7.97
N ASN A 7 -21.65 11.08 -6.72
CA ASN A 7 -20.49 10.85 -5.85
C ASN A 7 -20.46 9.41 -5.31
N VAL A 8 -21.64 8.80 -5.10
CA VAL A 8 -21.75 7.40 -4.68
C VAL A 8 -21.18 6.48 -5.77
N TRP A 9 -21.59 6.66 -7.02
CA TRP A 9 -21.09 5.86 -8.14
C TRP A 9 -19.57 5.95 -8.30
N LYS A 10 -19.01 7.17 -8.26
CA LYS A 10 -17.55 7.38 -8.34
C LYS A 10 -16.80 6.70 -7.21
N THR A 11 -17.35 6.75 -5.99
CA THR A 11 -16.76 6.12 -4.81
C THR A 11 -16.77 4.61 -4.95
N LEU A 12 -17.90 4.01 -5.34
CA LEU A 12 -17.99 2.58 -5.59
C LEU A 12 -17.02 2.13 -6.69
N ALA A 13 -16.99 2.84 -7.82
CA ALA A 13 -16.09 2.52 -8.93
C ALA A 13 -14.61 2.60 -8.51
N SER A 14 -14.22 3.63 -7.76
CA SER A 14 -12.84 3.79 -7.26
C SER A 14 -12.51 2.71 -6.21
N PHE A 15 -13.44 2.42 -5.31
CA PHE A 15 -13.31 1.38 -4.29
C PHE A 15 -13.12 0.01 -4.90
N PHE A 16 -14.01 -0.41 -5.80
CA PHE A 16 -13.89 -1.72 -6.46
C PHE A 16 -12.65 -1.82 -7.34
N MET A 17 -12.27 -0.76 -8.06
CA MET A 17 -11.04 -0.75 -8.86
C MET A 17 -9.80 -1.08 -8.02
N VAL A 18 -9.68 -0.44 -6.85
CA VAL A 18 -8.54 -0.69 -5.95
C VAL A 18 -8.71 -2.01 -5.20
N LEU A 19 -9.93 -2.36 -4.77
CA LEU A 19 -10.22 -3.61 -4.07
C LEU A 19 -9.80 -4.83 -4.89
N PHE A 20 -10.13 -4.85 -6.19
CA PHE A 20 -9.77 -5.95 -7.09
C PHE A 20 -8.30 -5.92 -7.53
N ALA A 21 -7.57 -4.83 -7.29
CA ALA A 21 -6.15 -4.76 -7.63
C ALA A 21 -5.32 -5.76 -6.81
N MET A 22 -5.64 -5.99 -5.54
CA MET A 22 -4.91 -6.92 -4.68
C MET A 22 -5.11 -8.39 -5.09
N PRO A 23 -6.35 -8.91 -5.26
CA PRO A 23 -6.57 -10.26 -5.79
C PRO A 23 -5.95 -10.45 -7.18
N LEU A 24 -5.96 -9.42 -8.01
CA LEU A 24 -5.36 -9.46 -9.34
C LEU A 24 -3.83 -9.59 -9.27
N GLY A 25 -3.17 -8.87 -8.35
CA GLY A 25 -1.74 -9.04 -8.08
C GLY A 25 -1.40 -10.46 -7.64
N HIS A 26 -2.17 -11.02 -6.69
CA HIS A 26 -2.00 -12.39 -6.24
C HIS A 26 -2.26 -13.44 -7.33
N ALA A 27 -3.31 -13.25 -8.14
CA ALA A 27 -3.59 -14.12 -9.28
C ALA A 27 -2.43 -14.10 -10.28
N LEU A 28 -1.86 -12.92 -10.55
CA LEU A 28 -0.69 -12.78 -11.40
C LEU A 28 0.53 -13.51 -10.81
N MET A 29 0.76 -13.42 -9.50
CA MET A 29 1.83 -14.18 -8.84
C MET A 29 1.66 -15.70 -9.00
N ILE A 30 0.46 -16.22 -8.71
CA ILE A 30 0.15 -17.65 -8.84
C ILE A 30 0.31 -18.13 -10.29
N MET A 31 -0.12 -17.33 -11.27
CA MET A 31 0.07 -17.67 -12.68
C MET A 31 1.55 -17.73 -13.05
N MET A 32 2.36 -16.77 -12.59
CA MET A 32 3.80 -16.77 -12.83
C MET A 32 4.50 -17.95 -12.18
N GLU A 33 4.14 -18.30 -10.95
CA GLU A 33 4.70 -19.46 -10.24
C GLU A 33 4.38 -20.79 -10.94
N ASN A 34 3.17 -20.93 -11.50
CA ASN A 34 2.75 -22.17 -12.15
C ASN A 34 3.29 -22.32 -13.57
N TRP A 35 3.49 -21.22 -14.30
CA TRP A 35 3.78 -21.26 -15.74
C TRP A 35 5.22 -20.88 -16.11
N MET A 36 5.99 -20.29 -15.19
CA MET A 36 7.35 -19.82 -15.48
C MET A 36 8.40 -20.61 -14.71
N THR A 37 9.55 -20.85 -15.35
CA THR A 37 10.72 -21.35 -14.62
C THR A 37 11.22 -20.29 -13.63
N PRO A 38 11.89 -20.67 -12.52
CA PRO A 38 12.37 -19.71 -11.52
C PRO A 38 13.21 -18.59 -12.13
N THR A 39 14.08 -18.92 -13.09
CA THR A 39 14.92 -17.95 -13.78
C THR A 39 14.10 -16.95 -14.60
N ALA A 40 13.10 -17.43 -15.37
CA ALA A 40 12.24 -16.57 -16.15
C ALA A 40 11.36 -15.67 -15.27
N MET A 41 10.90 -16.17 -14.13
CA MET A 41 10.13 -15.42 -13.14
C MET A 41 10.92 -14.23 -12.60
N HIS A 42 12.22 -14.38 -12.29
CA HIS A 42 13.04 -13.26 -11.81
C HIS A 42 13.22 -12.16 -12.87
N TYR A 43 13.45 -12.54 -14.13
CA TYR A 43 13.53 -11.54 -15.22
C TYR A 43 12.19 -10.84 -15.43
N ALA A 44 11.08 -11.58 -15.39
CA ALA A 44 9.73 -11.02 -15.52
C ALA A 44 9.37 -10.09 -14.35
N ALA A 45 9.73 -10.43 -13.13
CA ALA A 45 9.56 -9.58 -11.96
C ALA A 45 10.35 -8.26 -12.07
N PHE A 46 11.62 -8.36 -12.49
CA PHE A 46 12.45 -7.18 -12.68
C PHE A 46 11.94 -6.26 -13.79
N THR A 47 11.50 -6.83 -14.93
CA THR A 47 10.90 -6.05 -16.02
C THR A 47 9.57 -5.43 -15.60
N MET A 48 8.74 -6.15 -14.84
CA MET A 48 7.47 -5.63 -14.31
C MET A 48 7.68 -4.39 -13.43
N GLY A 49 8.63 -4.43 -12.49
CA GLY A 49 8.91 -3.25 -11.67
C GLY A 49 9.51 -2.09 -12.48
N THR A 50 10.32 -2.40 -13.50
CA THR A 50 10.83 -1.38 -14.45
C THR A 50 9.70 -0.72 -15.24
N VAL A 51 8.76 -1.52 -15.75
CA VAL A 51 7.55 -1.02 -16.43
C VAL A 51 6.74 -0.15 -15.47
N GLY A 52 6.56 -0.59 -14.23
CA GLY A 52 5.91 0.20 -13.18
C GLY A 52 6.55 1.57 -12.99
N LEU A 53 7.88 1.63 -12.87
CA LEU A 53 8.61 2.89 -12.74
C LEU A 53 8.45 3.79 -13.98
N VAL A 54 8.56 3.22 -15.20
CA VAL A 54 8.37 3.96 -16.46
C VAL A 54 6.96 4.52 -16.56
N MET A 55 5.94 3.76 -16.16
CA MET A 55 4.55 4.21 -16.11
C MET A 55 4.37 5.43 -15.21
N VAL A 56 5.01 5.46 -14.03
CA VAL A 56 4.97 6.61 -13.12
C VAL A 56 5.62 7.84 -13.77
N ILE A 57 6.78 7.66 -14.42
CA ILE A 57 7.50 8.74 -15.11
C ILE A 57 6.65 9.31 -16.25
N ILE A 58 6.02 8.46 -17.07
CA ILE A 58 5.08 8.88 -18.12
C ILE A 58 3.89 9.64 -17.50
N GLY A 59 3.40 9.14 -16.36
CA GLY A 59 2.32 9.75 -15.59
C GLY A 59 2.58 11.18 -15.14
N VAL A 60 3.84 11.58 -14.97
CA VAL A 60 4.23 12.97 -14.64
C VAL A 60 3.81 13.95 -15.73
N PHE A 61 3.88 13.52 -17.00
CA PHE A 61 3.59 14.35 -18.18
C PHE A 61 2.13 14.21 -18.65
N ALA A 62 1.35 13.28 -18.08
CA ALA A 62 -0.04 13.09 -18.44
C ALA A 62 -0.91 14.28 -18.01
N GLN A 63 -1.81 14.71 -18.89
CA GLN A 63 -2.75 15.79 -18.59
C GLN A 63 -3.97 15.28 -17.81
N GLY A 64 -4.29 15.95 -16.70
CA GLY A 64 -5.47 15.70 -15.87
C GLY A 64 -5.19 14.86 -14.62
N ASP A 65 -5.71 15.31 -13.47
CA ASP A 65 -5.48 14.72 -12.15
C ASP A 65 -5.79 13.22 -12.11
N THR A 66 -6.95 12.81 -12.65
CA THR A 66 -7.36 11.40 -12.70
C THR A 66 -6.38 10.52 -13.49
N ARG A 67 -5.89 10.99 -14.64
CA ARG A 67 -4.95 10.20 -15.45
C ARG A 67 -3.63 10.04 -14.73
N GLN A 68 -3.11 11.12 -14.13
CA GLN A 68 -1.90 11.07 -13.33
C GLN A 68 -2.04 10.10 -12.14
N THR A 69 -3.18 10.12 -11.45
CA THR A 69 -3.49 9.17 -10.37
C THR A 69 -3.48 7.73 -10.87
N LEU A 70 -4.10 7.43 -12.02
CA LEU A 70 -4.13 6.06 -12.57
C LEU A 70 -2.73 5.57 -12.95
N TRP A 71 -1.92 6.40 -13.60
CA TRP A 71 -0.52 6.07 -13.89
C TRP A 71 0.29 5.81 -12.61
N GLY A 72 0.07 6.60 -11.56
CA GLY A 72 0.70 6.41 -10.26
C GLY A 72 0.23 5.14 -9.54
N LEU A 73 -1.07 4.82 -9.60
CA LEU A 73 -1.67 3.63 -9.00
C LEU A 73 -1.15 2.35 -9.68
N PHE A 74 -1.34 2.20 -10.99
CA PHE A 74 -0.91 1.00 -11.69
C PHE A 74 0.61 0.88 -11.75
N GLY A 75 1.32 1.98 -11.94
CA GLY A 75 2.78 2.00 -11.88
C GLY A 75 3.30 1.61 -10.50
N GLY A 76 2.65 2.06 -9.43
CA GLY A 76 2.97 1.69 -8.05
C GLY A 76 2.70 0.23 -7.73
N LEU A 77 1.59 -0.34 -8.21
CA LEU A 77 1.27 -1.76 -8.03
C LEU A 77 2.29 -2.66 -8.74
N LEU A 78 2.61 -2.38 -10.01
CA LEU A 78 3.62 -3.15 -10.75
C LEU A 78 5.01 -3.03 -10.14
N PHE A 79 5.36 -1.83 -9.65
CA PHE A 79 6.60 -1.61 -8.92
C PHE A 79 6.66 -2.42 -7.63
N TRP A 80 5.59 -2.38 -6.82
CA TRP A 80 5.50 -3.12 -5.58
C TRP A 80 5.65 -4.62 -5.82
N THR A 81 4.79 -5.20 -6.66
CA THR A 81 4.83 -6.64 -6.92
C THR A 81 6.14 -7.06 -7.57
N GLY A 82 6.63 -6.33 -8.58
CA GLY A 82 7.86 -6.67 -9.29
C GLY A 82 9.13 -6.50 -8.48
N TRP A 83 9.36 -5.32 -7.90
CA TRP A 83 10.63 -4.97 -7.26
C TRP A 83 10.64 -5.13 -5.75
N ILE A 84 9.50 -5.06 -5.07
CA ILE A 84 9.46 -5.26 -3.63
C ILE A 84 9.22 -6.74 -3.34
N GLU A 85 8.09 -7.29 -3.75
CA GLU A 85 7.70 -8.67 -3.40
C GLU A 85 8.60 -9.71 -4.08
N PHE A 86 8.66 -9.72 -5.41
CA PHE A 86 9.39 -10.76 -6.14
C PHE A 86 10.92 -10.68 -5.97
N ILE A 87 11.51 -9.50 -5.73
CA ILE A 87 12.95 -9.41 -5.43
C ILE A 87 13.24 -9.94 -4.03
N LEU A 88 12.40 -9.65 -3.03
CA LEU A 88 12.53 -10.26 -1.70
C LEU A 88 12.40 -11.78 -1.78
N MET A 89 11.45 -12.28 -2.57
CA MET A 89 11.29 -13.71 -2.86
C MET A 89 12.51 -14.32 -3.55
N TYR A 90 13.13 -13.62 -4.51
CA TYR A 90 14.39 -14.05 -5.11
C TYR A 90 15.49 -14.22 -4.07
N TYR A 91 15.69 -13.23 -3.19
CA TYR A 91 16.72 -13.30 -2.16
C TYR A 91 16.41 -14.34 -1.09
N ALA A 92 15.15 -14.47 -0.68
CA ALA A 92 14.72 -15.49 0.27
C ALA A 92 15.02 -16.90 -0.27
N ARG A 93 14.69 -17.18 -1.53
CA ARG A 93 15.00 -18.46 -2.19
C ARG A 93 16.50 -18.67 -2.39
N ARG A 94 17.24 -17.63 -2.79
CA ARG A 94 18.69 -17.70 -3.02
C ARG A 94 19.45 -18.04 -1.74
N TYR A 95 19.05 -17.47 -0.61
CA TYR A 95 19.69 -17.71 0.68
C TYR A 95 19.05 -18.84 1.49
N GLY A 96 18.05 -19.54 0.94
CA GLY A 96 17.42 -20.68 1.59
C GLY A 96 16.67 -20.31 2.87
N VAL A 97 16.09 -19.11 2.93
CA VAL A 97 15.24 -18.68 4.05
C VAL A 97 14.04 -19.63 4.13
N GLN A 98 13.88 -20.28 5.27
CA GLN A 98 12.79 -21.22 5.50
C GLN A 98 11.48 -20.46 5.75
N PRO A 99 10.34 -20.93 5.24
CA PRO A 99 9.05 -20.37 5.60
C PRO A 99 8.77 -20.60 7.08
N GLU A 100 7.95 -19.75 7.67
CA GLU A 100 7.46 -20.00 9.02
C GLU A 100 6.34 -21.05 8.95
N MET A 101 6.55 -22.14 9.69
CA MET A 101 5.67 -23.31 9.71
C MET A 101 5.02 -23.42 11.09
N VAL A 102 3.69 -23.40 11.15
CA VAL A 102 2.93 -23.69 12.37
C VAL A 102 2.06 -24.91 12.10
N ASN A 103 2.19 -25.95 12.94
CA ASN A 103 1.46 -27.21 12.80
C ASN A 103 1.59 -27.90 11.42
N GLY A 104 2.68 -27.66 10.69
CA GLY A 104 2.91 -28.25 9.37
C GLY A 104 2.32 -27.46 8.19
N GLU A 105 1.66 -26.32 8.45
CA GLU A 105 1.19 -25.39 7.42
C GLU A 105 2.12 -24.19 7.32
N VAL A 106 2.33 -23.71 6.09
CA VAL A 106 3.09 -22.48 5.82
C VAL A 106 2.21 -21.30 6.24
N VAL A 107 2.54 -20.68 7.36
CA VAL A 107 1.82 -19.49 7.87
C VAL A 107 2.36 -18.22 7.22
N THR A 108 3.69 -18.11 7.12
CA THR A 108 4.34 -16.93 6.53
C THR A 108 5.34 -17.35 5.46
N LYS A 109 5.19 -16.79 4.26
CA LYS A 109 6.13 -17.04 3.16
C LYS A 109 7.52 -16.43 3.46
N PRO A 110 8.61 -17.03 2.95
CA PRO A 110 9.99 -16.60 3.25
C PRO A 110 10.29 -15.14 2.91
N GLU A 111 9.72 -14.62 1.82
CA GLU A 111 9.86 -13.22 1.40
C GLU A 111 9.36 -12.22 2.43
N TYR A 112 8.29 -12.58 3.16
CA TYR A 112 7.68 -11.70 4.14
C TYR A 112 8.46 -11.68 5.47
N LEU A 113 9.23 -12.73 5.76
CA LEU A 113 10.15 -12.75 6.90
C LEU A 113 11.33 -11.77 6.73
N LEU A 114 11.67 -11.43 5.48
CA LEU A 114 12.68 -10.40 5.18
C LEU A 114 12.11 -8.98 5.30
N PHE A 115 10.79 -8.82 5.30
CA PHE A 115 10.12 -7.52 5.30
C PHE A 115 10.39 -6.71 6.57
N PRO A 116 10.34 -7.27 7.79
CA PRO A 116 10.67 -6.54 9.03
C PRO A 116 12.06 -5.91 9.03
N ALA A 117 13.04 -6.50 8.35
CA ALA A 117 14.39 -5.94 8.24
C ALA A 117 14.42 -4.58 7.53
N THR A 118 13.37 -4.24 6.77
CA THR A 118 13.24 -2.96 6.08
C THR A 118 12.71 -1.83 6.98
N PHE A 119 12.35 -2.11 8.25
CA PHE A 119 11.79 -1.14 9.20
C PHE A 119 12.65 0.13 9.35
N GLY A 120 13.98 0.00 9.36
CA GLY A 120 14.89 1.15 9.47
C GLY A 120 14.74 2.12 8.29
N PHE A 121 14.65 1.59 7.06
CA PHE A 121 14.40 2.41 5.88
C PHE A 121 12.99 3.00 5.90
N TRP A 122 12.00 2.21 6.31
CA TRP A 122 10.62 2.68 6.46
C TRP A 122 10.55 3.88 7.41
N ALA A 123 11.17 3.79 8.59
CA ALA A 123 11.18 4.86 9.57
C ALA A 123 11.80 6.15 9.02
N MET A 124 12.91 6.03 8.29
CA MET A 124 13.57 7.16 7.61
C MET A 124 12.63 7.85 6.61
N PHE A 125 11.97 7.09 5.74
CA PHE A 125 11.02 7.66 4.78
C PHE A 125 9.77 8.22 5.48
N MET A 126 9.26 7.54 6.49
CA MET A 126 8.09 7.96 7.25
C MET A 126 8.34 9.31 7.95
N LEU A 127 9.53 9.53 8.51
CA LEU A 127 9.92 10.83 9.06
C LEU A 127 9.91 11.91 7.97
N LEU A 128 10.45 11.64 6.78
CA LEU A 128 10.39 12.59 5.67
C LEU A 128 8.94 12.94 5.31
N TYR A 129 8.05 11.95 5.23
CA TYR A 129 6.63 12.18 4.92
C TYR A 129 5.91 12.97 6.03
N LEU A 130 6.16 12.64 7.30
CA LEU A 130 5.51 13.30 8.43
C LEU A 130 5.96 14.75 8.59
N PHE A 131 7.26 15.04 8.46
CA PHE A 131 7.80 16.37 8.73
C PHE A 131 7.91 17.26 7.48
N SER A 132 8.13 16.69 6.29
CA SER A 132 8.50 17.46 5.09
C SER A 132 7.48 17.40 3.95
N ALA A 133 6.46 16.54 4.02
CA ALA A 133 5.49 16.40 2.93
C ALA A 133 4.07 16.86 3.34
N LYS A 134 3.59 17.98 2.78
CA LYS A 134 2.12 18.18 2.67
C LYS A 134 1.60 17.28 1.56
N THR A 135 1.10 16.10 1.93
CA THR A 135 0.50 15.13 1.02
C THR A 135 -0.98 15.42 0.78
N GLY A 136 -1.51 14.98 -0.36
CA GLY A 136 -2.96 15.02 -0.63
C GLY A 136 -3.71 13.92 0.13
N CYS A 137 -3.00 12.89 0.59
CA CYS A 137 -3.58 11.81 1.39
C CYS A 137 -4.02 12.29 2.78
N ASN A 138 -5.28 12.02 3.09
CA ASN A 138 -5.91 12.36 4.37
C ASN A 138 -5.34 11.55 5.55
N PHE A 139 -4.78 10.36 5.30
CA PHE A 139 -4.16 9.52 6.33
C PHE A 139 -2.91 10.20 6.92
N PHE A 140 -1.94 10.55 6.07
CA PHE A 140 -0.76 11.30 6.50
C PHE A 140 -1.13 12.66 7.13
N ASN A 141 -2.11 13.36 6.57
CA ASN A 141 -2.60 14.61 7.14
C ASN A 141 -3.20 14.44 8.54
N TRP A 142 -3.87 13.31 8.79
CA TRP A 142 -4.40 12.94 10.09
C TRP A 142 -3.27 12.58 11.05
N CYS A 143 -2.30 11.73 10.66
CA CYS A 143 -1.12 11.43 11.46
C CYS A 143 -0.37 12.72 11.85
N GLN A 144 -0.10 13.62 10.90
CA GLN A 144 0.52 14.91 11.15
C GLN A 144 -0.28 15.79 12.13
N LYS A 145 -1.62 15.75 12.06
CA LYS A 145 -2.46 16.49 13.01
C LYS A 145 -2.39 15.90 14.42
N VAL A 146 -2.34 14.57 14.53
CA VAL A 146 -2.20 13.85 15.81
C VAL A 146 -0.83 14.13 16.43
N PHE A 147 0.26 14.07 15.65
CA PHE A 147 1.62 14.25 16.16
C PHE A 147 2.03 15.71 16.38
N PHE A 148 1.65 16.64 15.47
CA PHE A 148 2.14 18.03 15.51
C PHE A 148 1.11 19.05 16.00
N GLY A 149 -0.16 18.66 16.17
CA GLY A 149 -1.23 19.52 16.66
C GLY A 149 -1.27 20.89 15.95
N ASN A 150 -1.20 21.97 16.73
CA ASN A 150 -1.25 23.35 16.24
C ASN A 150 0.05 23.82 15.55
N LYS A 151 1.18 23.11 15.68
CA LYS A 151 2.47 23.47 15.07
C LYS A 151 2.65 22.90 13.66
N LYS A 152 1.65 22.19 13.12
CA LYS A 152 1.68 21.57 11.77
C LYS A 152 2.11 22.56 10.67
N ASN A 153 1.57 23.78 10.69
CA ASN A 153 1.86 24.78 9.66
C ASN A 153 3.26 25.40 9.77
N ALA A 154 3.91 25.33 10.93
CA ALA A 154 5.26 25.83 11.16
C ALA A 154 6.33 24.80 10.76
N ILE A 155 6.03 23.50 10.89
CA ILE A 155 6.96 22.40 10.60
C ILE A 155 6.86 21.96 9.13
N VAL A 156 5.64 21.82 8.59
CA VAL A 156 5.41 21.34 7.23
C VAL A 156 5.19 22.52 6.28
N VAL A 157 6.29 23.17 5.89
CA VAL A 157 6.24 24.45 5.17
C VAL A 157 5.92 24.28 3.69
N ARG A 158 6.43 23.24 3.01
CA ARG A 158 6.30 23.05 1.55
C ARG A 158 5.56 21.76 1.18
N PRO A 159 4.61 21.79 0.23
CA PRO A 159 4.11 20.56 -0.39
C PRO A 159 5.21 19.92 -1.23
N MET A 160 5.32 18.59 -1.17
CA MET A 160 6.10 17.87 -2.18
C MET A 160 5.47 18.16 -3.55
N THR A 161 6.33 18.31 -4.56
CA THR A 161 6.05 18.80 -5.91
C THR A 161 4.71 18.37 -6.51
N ARG A 162 4.13 19.24 -7.36
CA ARG A 162 2.78 19.19 -7.99
C ARG A 162 2.53 18.02 -8.97
N HIS A 163 3.23 16.89 -8.86
CA HIS A 163 3.06 15.73 -9.73
C HIS A 163 2.18 14.69 -9.06
N THR A 164 0.89 14.68 -9.37
CA THR A 164 -0.09 13.76 -8.76
C THR A 164 0.30 12.29 -8.97
N SER A 165 0.96 11.95 -10.09
CA SER A 165 1.40 10.57 -10.36
C SER A 165 2.45 10.08 -9.38
N ILE A 166 3.52 10.86 -9.15
CA ILE A 166 4.58 10.52 -8.16
C ILE A 166 3.99 10.50 -6.75
N VAL A 167 3.12 11.46 -6.41
CA VAL A 167 2.48 11.50 -5.10
C VAL A 167 1.63 10.24 -4.88
N THR A 168 0.82 9.84 -5.86
CA THR A 168 0.00 8.61 -5.77
C THR A 168 0.88 7.37 -5.65
N PHE A 169 1.92 7.26 -6.48
CA PHE A 169 2.90 6.18 -6.44
C PHE A 169 3.51 6.03 -5.05
N MET A 170 4.01 7.13 -4.49
CA MET A 170 4.66 7.09 -3.19
C MET A 170 3.68 6.85 -2.03
N GLU A 171 2.50 7.49 -2.07
CA GLU A 171 1.46 7.29 -1.06
C GLU A 171 1.03 5.81 -1.03
N LEU A 172 0.85 5.18 -2.19
CA LEU A 172 0.54 3.75 -2.30
C LEU A 172 1.64 2.89 -1.68
N ASN A 173 2.89 3.08 -2.10
CA ASN A 173 4.02 2.26 -1.62
C ASN A 173 4.26 2.44 -0.11
N MET A 174 4.15 3.66 0.42
CA MET A 174 4.32 3.92 1.85
C MET A 174 3.20 3.32 2.69
N ILE A 175 1.95 3.36 2.22
CA ILE A 175 0.81 2.75 2.94
C ILE A 175 0.93 1.23 2.90
N LEU A 176 1.22 0.63 1.73
CA LEU A 176 1.50 -0.81 1.62
C LEU A 176 2.61 -1.22 2.58
N TRP A 177 3.76 -0.54 2.53
CA TRP A 177 4.88 -0.84 3.43
C TRP A 177 4.52 -0.77 4.91
N THR A 178 3.75 0.25 5.30
CA THR A 178 3.29 0.39 6.68
C THR A 178 2.36 -0.76 7.08
N SER A 179 1.43 -1.14 6.20
CA SER A 179 0.50 -2.24 6.44
C SER A 179 1.20 -3.59 6.50
N TYR A 180 2.14 -3.89 5.59
CA TYR A 180 2.92 -5.12 5.61
C TYR A 180 3.79 -5.21 6.87
N LEU A 181 4.46 -4.12 7.28
CA LEU A 181 5.22 -4.12 8.53
C LEU A 181 4.32 -4.37 9.74
N LEU A 182 3.15 -3.72 9.78
CA LEU A 182 2.17 -3.94 10.85
C LEU A 182 1.75 -5.41 10.93
N LEU A 183 1.39 -6.01 9.79
CA LEU A 183 0.98 -7.41 9.70
C LEU A 183 2.11 -8.36 10.12
N MET A 184 3.33 -8.12 9.63
CA MET A 184 4.48 -8.96 9.99
C MET A 184 4.81 -8.88 11.49
N PHE A 185 4.70 -7.71 12.12
CA PHE A 185 4.85 -7.60 13.57
C PHE A 185 3.70 -8.24 14.35
N CYS A 186 2.49 -8.27 13.78
CA CYS A 186 1.34 -8.97 14.36
C CYS A 186 1.49 -10.49 14.27
N TYR A 187 2.00 -11.03 13.17
CA TYR A 187 2.18 -12.47 12.99
C TYR A 187 3.44 -13.03 13.67
N ASP A 188 4.48 -12.21 13.87
CA ASP A 188 5.69 -12.67 14.55
C ASP A 188 5.38 -13.10 16.00
N SER A 189 5.53 -14.39 16.23
CA SER A 189 5.33 -15.07 17.51
C SER A 189 6.24 -14.57 18.63
N HIS A 190 7.36 -13.91 18.32
CA HIS A 190 8.26 -13.32 19.31
C HIS A 190 7.84 -11.92 19.75
N PHE A 191 7.02 -11.21 18.96
CA PHE A 191 6.54 -9.87 19.30
C PHE A 191 5.13 -9.88 19.88
N LEU A 192 4.16 -10.34 19.09
CA LEU A 192 2.74 -10.35 19.45
C LEU A 192 2.21 -11.78 19.34
N GLY A 193 2.35 -12.37 18.15
CA GLY A 193 1.78 -13.66 17.80
C GLY A 193 0.37 -13.55 17.20
N ASP A 194 0.05 -14.53 16.36
CA ASP A 194 -1.20 -14.71 15.63
C ASP A 194 -2.45 -14.77 16.53
N HIS A 195 -2.36 -15.41 17.69
CA HIS A 195 -3.48 -15.57 18.63
C HIS A 195 -3.54 -14.48 19.72
N HIS A 196 -2.72 -13.44 19.61
CA HIS A 196 -2.64 -12.42 20.66
C HIS A 196 -3.83 -11.45 20.60
N PRO A 197 -4.43 -11.07 21.75
CA PRO A 197 -5.58 -10.15 21.78
C PRO A 197 -5.29 -8.80 21.12
N VAL A 198 -4.03 -8.36 21.10
CA VAL A 198 -3.61 -7.13 20.41
C VAL A 198 -3.73 -7.27 18.89
N THR A 199 -3.40 -8.43 18.31
CA THR A 199 -3.55 -8.69 16.88
C THR A 199 -5.02 -8.60 16.46
N PHE A 200 -5.92 -9.17 17.27
CA PHE A 200 -7.36 -9.03 17.06
C PHE A 200 -7.86 -7.58 17.20
N LEU A 201 -7.37 -6.84 18.20
CA LEU A 201 -7.70 -5.41 18.37
C LEU A 201 -7.21 -4.54 17.21
N VAL A 202 -6.03 -4.85 16.66
CA VAL A 202 -5.50 -4.18 15.46
C VAL A 202 -6.42 -4.44 14.27
N GLY A 203 -6.80 -5.70 14.03
CA GLY A 203 -7.77 -6.06 12.99
C GLY A 203 -9.10 -5.33 13.14
N LEU A 204 -9.70 -5.35 14.34
CA LEU A 204 -10.94 -4.63 14.64
C LEU A 204 -10.80 -3.12 14.41
N GLY A 205 -9.70 -2.52 14.86
CA GLY A 205 -9.40 -1.11 14.68
C GLY A 205 -9.29 -0.72 13.20
N CYS A 206 -8.59 -1.53 12.41
CA CYS A 206 -8.48 -1.36 10.96
C CYS A 206 -9.85 -1.51 10.29
N PHE A 207 -10.67 -2.48 10.69
CA PHE A 207 -12.02 -2.67 10.14
C PHE A 207 -12.94 -1.45 10.39
N ILE A 208 -13.00 -0.98 11.64
CA ILE A 208 -13.78 0.22 12.01
C ILE A 208 -13.23 1.45 11.27
N GLY A 209 -11.91 1.57 11.19
CA GLY A 209 -11.23 2.63 10.44
C GLY A 209 -11.61 2.64 8.97
N ALA A 210 -11.61 1.48 8.32
CA ALA A 210 -12.00 1.31 6.92
C ALA A 210 -13.45 1.74 6.66
N ILE A 211 -14.39 1.39 7.55
CA ILE A 211 -15.80 1.84 7.44
C ILE A 211 -15.90 3.36 7.54
N PHE A 212 -15.23 3.97 8.53
CA PHE A 212 -15.23 5.42 8.70
C PHE A 212 -14.63 6.14 7.49
N MET A 213 -13.52 5.61 6.97
CA MET A 213 -12.88 6.11 5.75
C MET A 213 -13.82 6.00 4.56
N PHE A 214 -14.46 4.85 4.34
CA PHE A 214 -15.40 4.65 3.25
C PHE A 214 -16.57 5.64 3.29
N ILE A 215 -17.17 5.88 4.46
CA ILE A 215 -18.23 6.90 4.62
C ILE A 215 -17.73 8.30 4.27
N ARG A 216 -16.47 8.61 4.62
CA ARG A 216 -15.85 9.89 4.27
C ARG A 216 -15.53 10.00 2.78
N GLN A 217 -15.19 8.89 2.13
CA GLN A 217 -14.93 8.82 0.69
C GLN A 217 -16.16 9.20 -0.14
N LEU A 218 -17.37 8.83 0.31
CA LEU A 218 -18.65 9.18 -0.34
C LEU A 218 -18.87 10.69 -0.52
N LYS A 219 -18.15 11.51 0.25
CA LYS A 219 -18.24 12.98 0.20
C LYS A 219 -17.29 13.62 -0.82
N ILE A 220 -16.38 12.85 -1.42
CA ILE A 220 -15.35 13.35 -2.33
C ILE A 220 -15.88 13.38 -3.78
N SER A 221 -15.97 14.57 -4.38
CA SER A 221 -16.53 14.77 -5.72
C SER A 221 -15.54 14.58 -6.87
N SER A 222 -14.25 14.82 -6.63
CA SER A 222 -13.18 14.72 -7.63
C SER A 222 -12.66 13.29 -7.79
N TRP A 223 -12.58 12.80 -9.03
CA TRP A 223 -12.14 11.43 -9.35
C TRP A 223 -10.73 11.10 -8.82
N GLY A 224 -9.71 11.88 -9.16
CA GLY A 224 -8.34 11.56 -8.76
C GLY A 224 -8.11 11.61 -7.24
N ALA A 225 -8.82 12.45 -6.49
CA ALA A 225 -8.77 12.42 -5.03
C ALA A 225 -9.58 11.25 -4.44
N ASN A 226 -10.69 10.85 -5.07
CA ASN A 226 -11.49 9.71 -4.64
C ASN A 226 -10.68 8.41 -4.80
N ILE A 227 -10.01 8.21 -5.94
CA ILE A 227 -9.13 7.07 -6.18
C ILE A 227 -7.99 7.01 -5.17
N ARG A 228 -7.27 8.12 -4.95
CA ARG A 228 -6.19 8.17 -3.93
C ARG A 228 -6.67 7.85 -2.52
N PHE A 229 -7.83 8.37 -2.15
CA PHE A 229 -8.43 8.06 -0.86
C PHE A 229 -8.82 6.58 -0.78
N SER A 230 -9.32 6.02 -1.88
CA SER A 230 -9.66 4.62 -2.01
C SER A 230 -8.47 3.68 -1.78
N ILE A 231 -7.27 4.06 -2.23
CA ILE A 231 -6.02 3.32 -1.97
C ILE A 231 -5.86 3.10 -0.47
N ALA A 232 -5.92 4.18 0.31
CA ALA A 232 -5.79 4.10 1.76
C ALA A 232 -6.92 3.29 2.40
N THR A 233 -8.18 3.50 1.97
CA THR A 233 -9.34 2.77 2.51
C THR A 233 -9.22 1.27 2.28
N VAL A 234 -8.86 0.86 1.05
CA VAL A 234 -8.80 -0.55 0.66
C VAL A 234 -7.63 -1.26 1.34
N ILE A 235 -6.44 -0.63 1.40
CA ILE A 235 -5.29 -1.26 2.07
C ILE A 235 -5.60 -1.50 3.57
N VAL A 236 -6.22 -0.53 4.25
CA VAL A 236 -6.64 -0.69 5.64
C VAL A 236 -7.75 -1.75 5.79
N PHE A 237 -8.63 -1.85 4.79
CA PHE A 237 -9.70 -2.86 4.77
C PHE A 237 -9.17 -4.30 4.61
N TRP A 238 -8.03 -4.49 3.95
CA TRP A 238 -7.43 -5.82 3.76
C TRP A 238 -6.70 -6.35 4.99
N VAL A 239 -6.19 -5.49 5.87
CA VAL A 239 -5.53 -5.91 7.13
C VAL A 239 -6.38 -6.91 7.95
N PRO A 240 -7.67 -6.66 8.26
CA PRO A 240 -8.50 -7.63 8.97
C PRO A 240 -8.94 -8.84 8.14
N VAL A 241 -8.76 -8.83 6.82
CA VAL A 241 -9.02 -10.00 5.96
C VAL A 241 -7.81 -10.93 5.96
N GLU A 242 -6.62 -10.37 6.14
CA GLU A 242 -5.38 -11.13 6.26
C GLU A 242 -5.22 -11.73 7.66
N ILE A 243 -5.59 -11.00 8.73
CA ILE A 243 -5.58 -11.49 10.13
C ILE A 243 -6.68 -12.54 10.35
#